data_AF-A0A4P8WN61-F1
#
_entry.id   AF-A0A4P8WN61-F1
#
_cell.length_a   1.000
_cell.length_b   1.000
_cell.length_c   1.000
_cell.angle_alpha   90.00
_cell.angle_beta   90.00
_cell.angle_gamma   90.00
#
_symmetry.space_group_name_H-M   'P 1'
#
loop_
_entity.id
_entity.type
_entity.pdbx_description
1 polymer ?
#
loop_
_entity_poly.entity_id
_entity_poly.type
_entity_poly.pdbx_seq_one_letter_code
_entity_poly.pdbx_strand_id
1 'polypeptide(L)' 'MPLDDRREDLLVAVALTEFSVHYEDADPELSRAAWQLAASRLVDHDLEPLEAVDALEIGKKIS' A
#
# COMPACT_ATOMS: atom_id res chain seq x y z
N MET A 1 -1.12 -19.62 8.33
CA MET A 1 0.31 -19.33 8.11
C MET A 1 0.46 -17.83 8.33
N PRO A 2 1.30 -17.37 9.27
CA PRO A 2 1.57 -15.94 9.41
C PRO A 2 2.08 -15.41 8.06
N LEU A 3 1.72 -14.18 7.71
CA LEU A 3 2.32 -13.50 6.57
C LEU A 3 3.81 -13.31 6.89
N ASP A 4 4.67 -13.35 5.87
CA ASP A 4 6.02 -12.83 6.06
C ASP A 4 5.92 -11.30 6.22
N ASP A 5 6.90 -10.72 6.93
CA ASP A 5 6.92 -9.28 7.25
C ASP A 5 6.78 -8.43 5.97
N ARG A 6 7.35 -8.92 4.86
CA ARG A 6 7.23 -8.32 3.53
C ARG A 6 5.77 -8.24 3.06
N ARG A 7 5.02 -9.35 3.08
CA ARG A 7 3.63 -9.36 2.61
C ARG A 7 2.72 -8.50 3.49
N GLU A 8 2.97 -8.42 4.78
CA GLU A 8 2.24 -7.52 5.68
C GLU A 8 2.50 -6.05 5.33
N ASP A 9 3.76 -5.66 5.15
CA ASP A 9 4.11 -4.29 4.77
C ASP A 9 3.48 -3.86 3.44
N LEU A 10 3.48 -4.75 2.44
CA LEU A 10 2.86 -4.46 1.15
C LEU A 10 1.34 -4.29 1.27
N LEU A 11 0.66 -5.11 2.07
CA LEU A 11 -0.78 -4.97 2.31
C LEU A 11 -1.11 -3.65 3.01
N VAL A 12 -0.30 -3.28 4.01
CA VAL A 12 -0.44 -2.00 4.72
C VAL A 12 -0.21 -0.83 3.76
N ALA A 13 0.82 -0.89 2.91
CA ALA A 13 1.10 0.14 1.92
C ALA A 13 -0.08 0.35 0.95
N VAL A 14 -0.60 -0.74 0.37
CA VAL A 14 -1.73 -0.67 -0.56
C VAL A 14 -2.98 -0.08 0.11
N ALA A 15 -3.30 -0.51 1.33
CA ALA A 15 -4.45 0.00 2.07
C ALA A 15 -4.31 1.50 2.38
N LEU A 16 -3.12 1.96 2.77
CA LEU A 16 -2.85 3.37 3.05
C LEU A 16 -2.87 4.23 1.78
N THR A 17 -2.42 3.70 0.64
CA THR A 17 -2.57 4.34 -0.66
C THR A 17 -4.04 4.52 -1.02
N GLU A 18 -4.86 3.47 -0.95
CA GLU A 18 -6.30 3.57 -1.22
C GLU A 18 -6.99 4.55 -0.26
N PHE A 19 -6.64 4.49 1.03
CA PHE A 19 -7.12 5.40 2.05
C PHE A 19 -6.76 6.86 1.75
N SER A 20 -5.52 7.14 1.33
CA SER A 20 -5.11 8.51 0.99
C SER A 20 -5.96 9.11 -0.13
N VAL A 21 -6.29 8.32 -1.16
CA VAL A 21 -7.15 8.76 -2.26
C VAL A 21 -8.57 9.04 -1.77
N HIS A 22 -9.12 8.19 -0.90
CA HIS A 22 -10.46 8.37 -0.36
C HIS A 22 -10.63 9.63 0.50
N TYR A 23 -9.57 10.07 1.18
CA TYR A 23 -9.62 11.18 2.12
C TYR A 23 -9.00 12.48 1.57
N GLU A 24 -8.57 12.51 0.30
CA GLU A 24 -7.89 13.68 -0.29
C GLU A 24 -8.74 14.96 -0.16
N ASP A 25 -10.03 14.88 -0.44
CA ASP A 25 -10.94 16.04 -0.36
C ASP A 25 -11.47 16.30 1.07
N ALA A 26 -11.64 15.23 1.85
CA ALA A 26 -12.27 15.31 3.18
C ALA A 26 -11.29 15.78 4.27
N ASP A 27 -10.04 15.32 4.19
CA ASP A 27 -8.95 15.69 5.09
C ASP A 27 -7.59 15.55 4.37
N PRO A 28 -7.13 16.62 3.70
CA PRO A 28 -5.90 16.59 2.91
C PRO A 28 -4.64 16.29 3.73
N GLU A 29 -4.61 16.66 5.01
CA GLU A 29 -3.46 16.40 5.88
C GLU A 29 -3.42 14.92 6.29
N LEU A 30 -4.57 14.34 6.61
CA LEU A 30 -4.69 12.91 6.85
C LEU A 30 -4.37 12.08 5.60
N SER A 31 -4.86 12.49 4.44
CA SER A 31 -4.53 11.89 3.16
C SER A 31 -3.02 11.90 2.90
N ARG A 32 -2.36 13.06 3.08
CA ARG A 32 -0.91 13.18 2.93
C ARG A 32 -0.14 12.30 3.92
N ALA A 33 -0.57 12.24 5.18
CA ALA A 33 0.06 11.40 6.19
C ALA A 33 -0.06 9.91 5.84
N ALA A 34 -1.23 9.47 5.37
CA ALA A 34 -1.42 8.10 4.91
C ALA A 34 -0.54 7.75 3.71
N TRP A 35 -0.43 8.66 2.73
CA TRP A 35 0.46 8.48 1.58
C TRP A 35 1.94 8.36 1.99
N GLN A 36 2.40 9.23 2.89
CA GLN A 36 3.77 9.16 3.40
C GLN A 36 4.06 7.87 4.16
N LEU A 37 3.09 7.41 4.96
CA LEU A 37 3.22 6.14 5.67
C LEU A 37 3.23 4.95 4.71
N ALA A 38 2.39 4.96 3.66
CA ALA A 38 2.42 3.96 2.59
C ALA A 38 3.80 3.91 1.93
N ALA A 39 4.32 5.07 1.53
CA ALA A 39 5.64 5.17 0.91
C ALA A 39 6.76 4.62 1.81
N SER A 40 6.72 4.89 3.13
CA SER A 40 7.72 4.35 4.05
C SER A 40 7.75 2.82 4.09
N ARG A 41 6.58 2.16 3.98
CA ARG A 41 6.49 0.70 3.92
C ARG A 41 6.99 0.13 2.60
N LEU A 42 6.93 0.89 1.52
CA LEU A 42 7.38 0.44 0.21
C LEU A 42 8.88 0.62 0.01
N VAL A 43 9.47 1.69 0.58
CA VAL A 43 10.91 1.98 0.50
C VAL A 43 11.75 0.84 1.07
N ASP A 44 11.30 0.21 2.16
CA ASP A 44 12.00 -0.92 2.78
C ASP A 44 12.09 -2.16 1.86
N HIS A 45 11.22 -2.23 0.85
CA HIS A 45 11.14 -3.34 -0.10
C HIS A 45 11.53 -2.93 -1.53
N ASP A 46 11.95 -1.68 -1.75
CA ASP A 46 12.30 -1.10 -3.06
C ASP A 46 11.18 -1.26 -4.12
N LEU A 47 9.95 -0.92 -3.73
CA LEU A 47 8.77 -1.06 -4.59
C LEU A 47 8.02 0.26 -4.77
N GLU A 48 7.38 0.42 -5.92
CA GLU A 48 6.31 1.41 -6.13
C GLU A 48 4.94 0.82 -5.78
N PRO A 49 3.90 1.65 -5.56
CA PRO A 49 2.57 1.17 -5.17
C PRO A 49 1.95 0.15 -6.14
N LEU A 50 2.13 0.34 -7.45
CA LEU A 50 1.63 -0.61 -8.45
C LEU A 50 2.37 -1.94 -8.40
N GLU A 51 3.68 -1.90 -8.16
CA GLU A 51 4.51 -3.10 -8.03
C GLU A 51 4.16 -3.89 -6.77
N ALA A 52 3.74 -3.21 -5.69
CA ALA A 52 3.23 -3.86 -4.49
C ALA A 52 1.94 -4.66 -4.76
N VAL A 53 1.02 -4.12 -5.56
CA VAL A 53 -0.21 -4.84 -5.98
C VAL A 53 0.15 -6.09 -6.78
N ASP A 54 1.10 -5.98 -7.71
CA ASP A 54 1.60 -7.09 -8.52
C ASP A 54 2.32 -8.16 -7.67
N ALA A 55 3.15 -7.73 -6.71
CA ALA A 55 3.87 -8.60 -5.78
C ALA A 55 2.92 -9.33 -4.81
N LEU A 56 1.77 -8.73 -4.50
CA LEU A 56 0.71 -9.35 -3.71
C LEU A 56 -0.22 -10.26 -4.54
N GLU A 57 -0.02 -10.33 -5.85
CA GLU A 57 -0.88 -11.03 -6.82
C GLU A 57 -2.36 -10.60 -6.74
N ILE A 58 -2.61 -9.38 -6.26
CA ILE A 58 -3.97 -8.86 -6.13
C ILE A 58 -4.53 -8.59 -7.54
N GLY A 59 -5.72 -9.13 -7.82
CA GLY A 59 -6.39 -8.93 -9.11
C GLY A 59 -5.90 -9.82 -10.26
N LYS A 60 -4.86 -10.64 -10.05
CA LYS A 60 -4.51 -11.69 -11.04
C LYS A 60 -5.57 -12.78 -11.02
N LYS A 61 -6.25 -12.96 -12.15
CA LYS A 61 -7.14 -14.10 -12.39
C LYS A 61 -6.32 -15.38 -12.23
N ILE A 62 -6.67 -16.22 -11.26
CA ILE A 62 -6.16 -17.59 -11.19
C ILE A 62 -6.69 -18.30 -12.44
N SER A 63 -5.83 -18.53 -13.44
CA SER A 63 -6.20 -19.27 -14.66
C SER A 63 -6.19 -20.76 -14.42
#